data_AF-A0A835J2W5-F1
#
_entry.id   AF-A0A835J2W5-F1
#
_cell.length_a   1.000
_cell.length_b   1.000
_cell.length_c   1.000
_cell.angle_alpha   90.00
_cell.angle_beta   90.00
_cell.angle_gamma   90.00
#
_symmetry.space_group_name_H-M   'P 1'
#
loop_
_entity.id
_entity.type
_entity.pdbx_description
1 polymer ?
#
loop_
_entity_poly.entity_id
_entity_poly.type
_entity_poly.pdbx_seq_one_letter_code
_entity_poly.pdbx_strand_id
1 'polypeptide(L)'
;MYTARDIKIIWEFKRPDDIAEKQYDAAGDGDVLVVLDLCPDELLFEARIAREIVNRIQKLRKKADLEPTDVVEVYIELLDGEKSILDQVLKS
;
A
#
# COMPACT_ATOMS: atom_id res chain seq x y z
N MET A 1 27.07 -30.45 38.64
CA MET A 1 26.04 -29.47 39.03
C MET A 1 25.86 -28.54 37.82
N TYR A 2 24.86 -28.78 36.98
CA TYR A 2 24.61 -27.94 35.80
C TYR A 2 23.49 -26.97 36.17
N THR A 3 23.79 -25.67 36.16
CA THR A 3 22.82 -24.61 36.42
C THR A 3 21.90 -24.47 35.22
N ALA A 4 20.61 -24.73 35.42
CA ALA A 4 19.56 -24.58 34.42
C ALA A 4 19.26 -23.08 34.15
N ARG A 5 20.14 -22.40 33.44
CA ARG A 5 19.99 -21.07 32.84
C ARG A 5 20.96 -21.12 31.66
N ASP A 6 20.55 -21.41 30.44
CA ASP A 6 20.00 -20.41 29.53
C ASP A 6 19.34 -21.12 28.33
N ILE A 7 18.02 -21.31 28.35
CA ILE A 7 17.26 -21.79 27.18
C ILE A 7 16.62 -20.56 26.54
N LYS A 8 17.02 -20.24 25.30
CA LYS A 8 16.39 -19.20 24.48
C LYS A 8 15.34 -19.85 23.57
N ILE A 9 14.07 -19.53 23.77
CA ILE A 9 12.98 -19.91 22.86
C ILE A 9 12.95 -18.87 21.74
N ILE A 10 12.99 -19.32 20.48
CA ILE A 10 12.85 -18.47 19.30
C ILE A 10 11.60 -18.96 18.57
N TRP A 11 10.67 -18.04 18.31
CA TRP A 11 9.48 -18.30 17.53
C TRP A 11 9.78 -17.93 16.07
N GLU A 12 9.66 -18.91 15.18
CA GLU A 12 9.84 -18.73 13.75
C GLU A 12 8.49 -18.88 13.05
N PHE A 13 8.17 -17.96 12.14
CA PHE A 13 6.97 -18.07 11.31
C PHE A 13 7.26 -19.00 10.14
N LYS A 14 6.62 -20.18 10.13
CA LYS A 14 6.62 -21.07 8.97
C LYS A 14 5.51 -20.67 8.00
N ARG A 15 5.90 -20.18 6.82
CA ARG A 15 4.94 -19.87 5.75
C ARG A 15 4.24 -21.12 5.22
N PRO A 16 2.99 -20.98 4.74
CA PRO A 16 2.35 -22.00 3.90
C PRO A 16 3.15 -22.28 2.62
N ASP A 17 3.17 -23.54 2.16
CA ASP A 17 3.99 -23.98 1.02
C ASP A 17 3.50 -23.41 -0.33
N ASP A 18 2.26 -22.92 -0.38
CA ASP A 18 1.57 -22.36 -1.55
C ASP A 18 1.78 -20.84 -1.73
N ILE A 19 2.50 -20.19 -0.81
CA ILE A 19 2.62 -18.74 -0.73
C ILE A 19 4.05 -18.29 -1.05
N ALA A 20 4.17 -17.32 -1.97
CA ALA A 20 5.46 -16.81 -2.41
C ALA A 20 6.21 -16.08 -1.28
N GLU A 21 7.53 -16.14 -1.31
CA GLU A 21 8.39 -15.61 -0.24
C GLU A 21 8.20 -14.11 0.05
N LYS A 22 7.71 -13.35 -0.92
CA LYS A 22 7.50 -11.91 -0.81
C LYS A 22 6.11 -11.50 -0.31
N GLN A 23 5.20 -12.45 -0.10
CA GLN A 23 3.83 -12.16 0.33
C GLN A 23 3.70 -12.00 1.84
N TYR A 24 4.65 -12.49 2.63
CA TYR A 24 4.64 -12.32 4.09
C TYR A 24 6.02 -11.98 4.57
N ASP A 25 6.08 -11.01 5.49
CA ASP A 25 7.28 -10.68 6.25
C ASP A 25 7.04 -10.97 7.72
N ALA A 26 8.05 -11.49 8.41
CA ALA A 26 7.95 -11.86 9.81
C ALA A 26 9.20 -11.44 10.56
N ALA A 27 9.00 -10.69 11.64
CA ALA A 27 10.06 -10.23 12.51
C ALA A 27 9.67 -10.47 13.97
N GLY A 28 10.61 -10.97 14.77
CA GLY A 28 10.37 -11.21 16.18
C GLY A 28 11.60 -10.96 17.04
N ASP A 29 11.36 -10.60 18.29
CA ASP A 29 12.40 -10.32 19.29
C ASP A 29 12.24 -11.21 20.53
N GLY A 30 12.09 -12.52 20.29
CA GLY A 30 11.98 -13.55 21.34
C GLY A 30 10.64 -13.59 22.08
N ASP A 31 10.12 -12.44 22.50
CA ASP A 31 8.88 -12.30 23.26
C ASP A 31 7.67 -11.98 22.38
N VAL A 32 7.90 -11.36 21.22
CA VAL A 32 6.87 -10.97 20.26
C VAL A 32 7.29 -11.41 18.86
N LEU A 33 6.34 -11.94 18.10
CA LEU A 33 6.47 -12.23 16.68
C LEU A 33 5.38 -11.44 15.94
N VAL A 34 5.80 -10.60 15.01
CA VAL A 34 4.91 -9.88 14.10
C VAL A 34 4.99 -10.55 12.74
N VAL A 35 3.82 -10.86 12.18
CA VAL A 35 3.68 -11.38 10.82
C VAL A 35 2.83 -10.37 10.05
N LEU A 36 3.37 -9.86 8.95
CA LEU A 36 2.73 -8.90 8.08
C LEU A 36 2.42 -9.54 6.74
N ASP A 37 1.14 -9.53 6.35
CA ASP A 37 0.72 -9.82 4.99
C ASP A 37 1.06 -8.64 4.09
N LEU A 38 1.82 -8.92 3.04
CA LEU A 38 2.29 -7.98 2.03
C LEU A 38 1.59 -8.18 0.69
N CYS A 39 0.55 -9.00 0.63
CA CYS A 39 -0.26 -9.16 -0.57
C CYS A 39 -0.83 -7.79 -0.98
N PRO A 40 -0.60 -7.37 -2.24
CA PRO A 40 -1.18 -6.14 -2.74
C PRO A 40 -2.70 -6.26 -2.77
N ASP A 41 -3.36 -5.34 -2.07
CA ASP A 41 -4.81 -5.19 -2.09
C ASP A 41 -5.20 -4.24 -3.23
N GLU A 42 -5.97 -4.76 -4.19
CA GLU A 42 -6.42 -4.03 -5.37
C GLU A 42 -7.27 -2.80 -5.01
N LEU A 43 -8.08 -2.88 -3.94
CA LEU A 43 -8.88 -1.74 -3.45
C LEU A 43 -7.98 -0.64 -2.86
N LEU A 44 -6.92 -1.02 -2.14
CA LEU A 44 -5.94 -0.05 -1.63
C LEU A 44 -5.13 0.58 -2.76
N PHE A 45 -4.87 -0.17 -3.83
CA PHE A 45 -4.20 0.35 -5.01
C PHE A 45 -5.05 1.39 -5.74
N GLU A 46 -6.33 1.11 -5.97
CA GLU A 46 -7.28 2.05 -6.55
C GLU A 46 -7.44 3.31 -5.69
N ALA A 47 -7.62 3.16 -4.38
CA ALA A 47 -7.71 4.28 -3.45
C ALA A 47 -6.46 5.16 -3.48
N ARG A 48 -5.28 4.55 -3.59
CA ARG A 48 -4.00 5.26 -3.74
C ARG A 48 -3.97 6.07 -5.04
N ILE A 49 -4.43 5.51 -6.15
CA ILE A 49 -4.49 6.22 -7.45
C ILE A 49 -5.43 7.42 -7.36
N ALA A 50 -6.64 7.22 -6.84
CA ALA A 50 -7.62 8.31 -6.66
C ALA A 50 -7.02 9.46 -5.82
N ARG A 51 -6.37 9.11 -4.70
CA ARG A 51 -5.68 10.06 -3.81
C ARG A 51 -4.60 10.84 -4.56
N GLU A 52 -3.82 10.18 -5.41
CA GLU A 52 -2.75 10.83 -6.17
C GLU A 52 -3.29 11.81 -7.21
N ILE A 53 -4.38 11.47 -7.90
CA ILE A 53 -5.05 12.38 -8.86
C ILE A 53 -5.53 13.65 -8.14
N VAL A 54 -6.25 13.49 -7.02
CA VAL A 54 -6.73 14.61 -6.22
C VAL A 54 -5.56 15.49 -5.75
N ASN A 55 -4.51 14.87 -5.24
CA ASN A 55 -3.31 15.60 -4.79
C ASN A 55 -2.67 16.40 -5.92
N ARG A 56 -2.62 15.86 -7.14
CA ARG A 56 -2.09 16.57 -8.32
C ARG A 56 -2.95 17.78 -8.69
N ILE A 57 -4.26 17.62 -8.76
CA ILE A 57 -5.20 18.72 -9.05
C ILE A 57 -5.07 19.82 -7.99
N GLN A 58 -5.01 19.44 -6.70
CA GLN A 58 -4.82 20.39 -5.61
C GLN A 58 -3.49 21.14 -5.71
N LYS A 59 -2.39 20.47 -6.06
CA LYS A 59 -1.09 21.12 -6.28
C LYS A 59 -1.13 22.08 -7.47
N LEU A 60 -1.84 21.75 -8.56
CA LEU A 60 -1.99 22.63 -9.71
C LEU A 60 -2.82 23.87 -9.37
N ARG A 61 -3.93 23.72 -8.65
CA ARG A 61 -4.73 24.86 -8.14
C ARG A 61 -3.87 25.83 -7.34
N LYS A 62 -3.08 25.32 -6.39
CA LYS A 62 -2.16 26.15 -5.59
C LYS A 62 -1.11 26.86 -6.43
N LYS A 63 -0.57 26.20 -7.46
CA LYS A 63 0.43 26.82 -8.36
C LYS A 63 -0.16 27.91 -9.25
N ALA A 64 -1.42 27.78 -9.60
CA ALA A 64 -2.17 28.75 -10.39
C ALA A 64 -2.85 29.83 -9.53
N ASP A 65 -2.64 29.81 -8.21
CA ASP A 65 -3.27 30.70 -7.22
C ASP A 65 -4.81 30.71 -7.29
N LEU A 66 -5.40 29.54 -7.55
CA LEU A 66 -6.85 29.36 -7.63
C LEU A 66 -7.46 29.06 -6.27
N GLU A 67 -8.60 29.69 -5.99
CA GLU A 67 -9.42 29.41 -4.83
C GLU A 67 -10.20 28.08 -4.99
N PRO A 68 -10.62 27.43 -3.90
CA PRO A 68 -11.42 26.20 -3.96
C PRO A 68 -12.76 26.37 -4.70
N THR A 69 -13.33 27.56 -4.65
CA THR A 69 -14.58 27.94 -5.30
C THR A 69 -14.43 28.15 -6.81
N ASP A 70 -13.21 28.29 -7.31
CA ASP A 70 -12.97 28.48 -8.73
C ASP A 70 -13.33 27.22 -9.51
N VAL A 71 -14.13 27.43 -10.56
CA VAL A 71 -14.49 26.39 -11.51
C VAL A 71 -13.26 26.07 -12.35
N VAL A 72 -12.90 24.78 -12.39
CA VAL A 72 -11.80 24.28 -13.23
C VAL A 72 -12.30 23.11 -14.05
N GLU A 73 -11.79 23.02 -15.27
CA GLU A 73 -12.01 21.88 -16.14
C GLU A 73 -10.75 21.03 -16.15
N VAL A 74 -10.89 19.72 -15.92
CA VAL A 74 -9.76 18.79 -15.82
C VAL A 74 -9.83 17.85 -17.01
N TYR A 75 -8.78 17.88 -17.83
CA TYR A 75 -8.61 16.99 -18.98
C TYR A 75 -7.64 15.88 -18.59
N ILE A 76 -8.04 14.63 -18.83
CA ILE A 76 -7.23 13.44 -18.56
C ILE A 76 -7.07 12.69 -19.88
N GLU A 77 -5.83 12.44 -20.27
CA GLU A 77 -5.49 11.60 -21.42
C GLU A 77 -4.79 10.34 -20.93
N LEU A 78 -5.28 9.18 -21.39
CA LEU A 78 -4.71 7.88 -21.08
C LEU A 78 -3.76 7.47 -22.21
N LEU A 79 -2.48 7.34 -21.89
CA LEU A 79 -1.52 6.75 -22.82
C LEU A 79 -1.72 5.23 -22.79
N ASP A 80 -1.84 4.60 -23.97
CA ASP A 80 -2.24 3.20 -24.12
C ASP A 80 -1.39 2.24 -23.25
N GLY A 81 -2.07 1.52 -22.35
CA GLY A 81 -1.47 0.51 -21.46
C GLY A 81 -2.22 0.31 -20.13
N GLU A 82 -2.86 1.36 -19.61
CA GLU A 82 -3.45 1.39 -18.25
C GLU A 82 -4.94 1.80 -18.23
N LYS A 83 -5.69 1.45 -19.29
CA LYS A 83 -7.11 1.87 -19.45
C LYS A 83 -8.05 1.31 -18.38
N SER A 84 -7.76 0.15 -17.81
CA SER A 84 -8.74 -0.57 -16.97
C SER A 84 -8.95 0.03 -15.58
N ILE A 85 -7.88 0.50 -14.93
CA ILE A 85 -7.92 0.87 -13.50
C ILE A 85 -8.41 2.30 -13.32
N LEU A 86 -7.96 3.22 -14.18
CA LEU A 86 -8.39 4.62 -14.13
C LEU A 86 -9.86 4.76 -14.53
N ASP A 87 -10.36 3.97 -15.49
CA ASP A 87 -11.78 3.96 -15.84
C ASP A 87 -12.68 3.50 -14.69
N GLN A 88 -12.22 2.55 -13.87
CA GLN A 88 -12.97 2.08 -12.70
C GLN A 88 -13.00 3.15 -11.59
N VAL A 89 -11.84 3.76 -11.30
CA VAL A 89 -11.73 4.85 -10.32
C VAL A 89 -12.53 6.09 -10.72
N LEU A 90 -12.62 6.41 -12.03
CA LEU A 90 -13.37 7.56 -12.53
C LEU A 90 -14.89 7.32 -12.62
N LYS A 91 -15.34 6.07 -12.71
CA LYS A 91 -16.77 5.69 -12.81
C LYS A 91 -17.42 5.37 -11.46
N SER A 92 -16.63 5.19 -10.40
CA SER A 92 -17.11 4.95 -9.04
C SER A 92 -17.54 6.23 -8.33
#